data_AF-A0A3D2R430-F1
#
_entry.id   AF-A0A3D2R430-F1
#
_cell.length_a   1.000
_cell.length_b   1.000
_cell.length_c   1.000
_cell.angle_alpha   90.00
_cell.angle_beta   90.00
_cell.angle_gamma   90.00
#
_symmetry.space_group_name_H-M   'P 1'
#
loop_
_entity.id
_entity.type
_entity.pdbx_description
1 polymer ?
#
loop_
_entity_poly.entity_id
_entity_poly.type
_entity_poly.pdbx_seq_one_letter_code
_entity_poly.pdbx_strand_id
1 'polypeptide(L)'
;RLLNAGADKISINTSAIINPELVAEVSSRFGSQCIVVAIDAKKVGNQWEVFTHGGRKSTGLDAVEWAKRMVDLGAGELLITSMDRDGTKQGFDVALTKLISDAVEVPIIASGGVGNLQHLVDGV
;
A
#
# COMPACT_ATOMS: atom_id res chain seq x y z
N ARG A 1 -0.86 -20.03 -7.07
CA ARG A 1 -1.02 -20.30 -8.52
C ARG A 1 -0.32 -19.25 -9.37
N LEU A 2 -0.53 -17.95 -9.13
CA LEU A 2 0.09 -16.86 -9.92
C LEU A 2 1.62 -16.86 -9.89
N LEU A 3 2.24 -16.99 -8.71
CA LEU A 3 3.72 -17.10 -8.60
C LEU A 3 4.26 -18.29 -9.42
N ASN A 4 3.64 -19.47 -9.27
CA ASN A 4 3.99 -20.66 -10.05
C ASN A 4 3.69 -20.54 -11.56
N ALA A 5 2.92 -19.53 -11.98
CA ALA A 5 2.60 -19.27 -13.39
C ALA A 5 3.56 -18.25 -14.03
N GLY A 6 4.59 -17.79 -13.30
CA GLY A 6 5.64 -16.91 -13.81
C GLY A 6 5.57 -15.47 -13.30
N ALA A 7 4.68 -15.14 -12.35
CA ALA A 7 4.71 -13.83 -11.70
C ALA A 7 5.82 -13.78 -10.64
N ASP A 8 6.63 -12.72 -10.65
CA ASP A 8 7.71 -12.53 -9.66
C ASP A 8 7.17 -12.04 -8.30
N LYS A 9 6.09 -11.26 -8.31
CA LYS A 9 5.41 -10.73 -7.13
C LYS A 9 3.90 -10.85 -7.26
N ILE A 10 3.21 -10.90 -6.13
CA ILE A 10 1.75 -10.77 -6.05
C ILE A 10 1.39 -9.56 -5.19
N SER A 11 0.30 -8.89 -5.55
CA SER A 11 -0.27 -7.80 -4.75
C SER A 11 -1.56 -8.24 -4.05
N ILE A 12 -1.68 -7.93 -2.77
CA ILE A 12 -2.82 -8.28 -1.92
C ILE A 12 -3.37 -6.99 -1.29
N ASN A 13 -4.69 -6.78 -1.38
CA ASN A 13 -5.38 -5.64 -0.76
C ASN A 13 -6.55 -6.16 0.09
N THR A 14 -7.78 -6.17 -0.46
CA THR A 14 -9.01 -6.55 0.25
C THR A 14 -8.89 -7.88 1.01
N SER A 15 -8.21 -8.88 0.45
CA SER A 15 -8.00 -10.18 1.12
C SER A 15 -7.15 -10.07 2.39
N ALA A 16 -6.16 -9.18 2.44
CA ALA A 16 -5.37 -8.93 3.65
C ALA A 16 -6.21 -8.24 4.74
N ILE A 17 -7.18 -7.42 4.35
CA ILE A 17 -8.10 -6.78 5.31
C ILE A 17 -9.10 -7.79 5.88
N ILE A 18 -9.60 -8.71 5.06
CA ILE A 18 -10.53 -9.77 5.49
C ILE A 18 -9.80 -10.82 6.35
N ASN A 19 -8.59 -11.20 5.97
CA ASN A 19 -7.77 -12.17 6.68
C ASN A 19 -6.29 -11.73 6.68
N PRO A 20 -5.84 -10.96 7.70
CA PRO A 20 -4.47 -10.47 7.79
C PRO A 20 -3.42 -11.58 7.79
N GLU A 21 -3.72 -12.70 8.46
CA GLU A 21 -2.82 -13.87 8.56
C GLU A 21 -2.49 -14.49 7.20
N LEU A 22 -3.28 -14.22 6.17
CA LEU A 22 -2.94 -14.61 4.81
C LEU A 22 -1.56 -14.08 4.40
N VAL A 23 -1.19 -12.87 4.82
CA VAL A 23 0.12 -12.26 4.51
C VAL A 23 1.24 -13.09 5.14
N ALA A 24 1.10 -13.52 6.39
CA ALA A 24 2.06 -14.39 7.08
C ALA A 24 2.15 -15.78 6.45
N GLU A 25 1.01 -16.35 6.05
CA GLU A 25 0.98 -17.66 5.40
C GLU A 25 1.70 -17.62 4.04
N VAL A 26 1.46 -16.61 3.21
CA VAL A 26 2.09 -16.53 1.89
C VAL A 26 3.55 -16.10 1.98
N SER A 27 3.90 -15.21 2.91
CA SER A 27 5.28 -14.76 3.10
C SER A 27 6.16 -15.89 3.63
N SER A 28 5.68 -16.69 4.58
CA SER A 28 6.41 -17.87 5.07
C SER A 28 6.63 -18.93 4.00
N ARG A 29 5.73 -19.03 3.01
CA ARG A 29 5.81 -20.03 1.95
C ARG A 29 6.68 -19.61 0.76
N PHE A 30 6.63 -18.34 0.35
CA PHE A 30 7.27 -17.86 -0.89
C PHE A 30 8.38 -16.82 -0.64
N GLY A 31 8.51 -16.34 0.60
CA GLY A 31 9.39 -15.25 0.99
C GLY A 31 8.72 -13.88 0.89
N SER A 32 9.06 -12.97 1.80
CA SER A 32 8.47 -11.63 1.86
C SER A 32 8.67 -10.82 0.58
N GLN A 33 9.80 -11.00 -0.11
CA GLN A 33 10.18 -10.21 -1.30
C GLN A 33 9.18 -10.31 -2.47
N CYS A 34 8.36 -11.36 -2.51
CA CYS A 34 7.33 -11.53 -3.54
C CYS A 34 5.92 -11.10 -3.10
N ILE A 35 5.77 -10.60 -1.86
CA ILE A 35 4.47 -10.21 -1.28
C ILE A 35 4.39 -8.70 -1.19
N VAL A 36 3.59 -8.11 -2.06
CA VAL A 36 3.24 -6.69 -2.05
C VAL A 36 1.89 -6.53 -1.36
N VAL A 37 1.77 -5.63 -0.39
CA VAL A 37 0.45 -5.25 0.14
C VAL A 37 0.07 -3.88 -0.40
N ALA A 38 -1.05 -3.81 -1.09
CA ALA A 38 -1.61 -2.58 -1.59
C ALA A 38 -2.54 -1.94 -0.56
N ILE A 39 -2.32 -0.66 -0.29
CA ILE A 39 -3.06 0.15 0.67
C ILE A 39 -3.63 1.34 -0.08
N ASP A 40 -4.96 1.33 -0.26
CA ASP A 40 -5.70 2.48 -0.77
C ASP A 40 -6.09 3.34 0.43
N ALA A 41 -5.50 4.53 0.53
CA ALA A 41 -5.69 5.41 1.67
C ALA A 41 -6.34 6.73 1.23
N LYS A 42 -7.26 7.23 2.06
CA LYS A 42 -7.92 8.51 1.87
C LYS A 42 -7.89 9.32 3.15
N LYS A 43 -7.67 10.64 3.02
CA LYS A 43 -7.67 11.54 4.17
C LYS A 43 -9.09 11.70 4.74
N VAL A 44 -9.24 11.39 6.02
CA VAL A 44 -10.48 11.54 6.80
C VAL A 44 -10.15 12.38 8.05
N GLY A 45 -10.57 13.64 8.04
CA GLY A 45 -10.16 14.61 9.05
C GLY A 45 -8.64 14.83 9.04
N ASN A 46 -7.97 14.47 10.14
CA ASN A 46 -6.53 14.64 10.33
C ASN A 46 -5.72 13.35 10.13
N GLN A 47 -6.35 12.25 9.72
CA GLN A 47 -5.72 10.94 9.54
C GLN A 47 -6.00 10.39 8.14
N TRP A 48 -5.28 9.33 7.76
CA TRP A 48 -5.57 8.58 6.54
C TRP A 48 -6.18 7.24 6.92
N GLU A 49 -7.34 6.97 6.34
CA GLU A 49 -8.08 5.72 6.55
C GLU A 49 -7.91 4.81 5.34
N VAL A 50 -7.83 3.50 5.58
CA VAL A 50 -7.76 2.47 4.54
C VAL A 50 -9.15 2.21 3.96
N PHE A 51 -9.22 2.10 2.64
CA PHE A 51 -10.42 1.75 1.89
C PHE A 51 -10.23 0.44 1.11
N THR A 52 -11.35 -0.20 0.78
CA THR A 52 -11.39 -1.42 -0.04
C THR A 52 -12.38 -1.28 -1.19
N HIS A 53 -12.45 -2.33 -2.02
CA HIS A 53 -13.39 -2.43 -3.15
C HIS A 53 -13.23 -1.28 -4.15
N GLY A 54 -11.99 -0.83 -4.37
CA GLY A 54 -11.67 0.33 -5.21
C GLY A 54 -12.15 1.63 -4.57
N GLY A 55 -11.85 1.84 -3.29
CA GLY A 55 -12.16 3.09 -2.60
C GLY A 55 -13.61 3.28 -2.14
N ARG A 56 -14.49 2.28 -2.31
CA ARG A 56 -15.93 2.42 -2.03
C ARG A 56 -16.32 2.08 -0.60
N LYS A 57 -15.49 1.34 0.12
CA LYS A 57 -15.79 0.85 1.48
C LYS A 57 -14.69 1.25 2.45
N SER A 58 -15.04 2.15 3.37
CA SER A 58 -14.25 2.48 4.57
C SER A 58 -14.01 1.23 5.42
N THR A 59 -12.84 1.14 6.03
CA THR A 59 -12.50 0.02 6.92
C THR A 59 -12.39 0.44 8.39
N GLY A 60 -12.27 1.73 8.68
CA GLY A 60 -11.95 2.28 9.99
C GLY A 60 -10.49 2.08 10.42
N LEU A 61 -9.64 1.52 9.55
CA LEU A 61 -8.24 1.27 9.84
C LEU A 61 -7.41 2.50 9.50
N ASP A 62 -6.55 2.92 10.42
CA ASP A 62 -5.52 3.92 10.15
C ASP A 62 -4.47 3.33 9.18
N ALA A 63 -4.10 4.10 8.16
CA ALA A 63 -3.21 3.64 7.09
C ALA A 63 -1.78 3.34 7.58
N VAL A 64 -1.28 4.07 8.57
CA VAL A 64 0.08 3.86 9.12
C VAL A 64 0.12 2.62 9.98
N GLU A 65 -0.84 2.49 10.89
CA GLU A 65 -0.93 1.31 11.76
C GLU A 65 -1.22 0.04 10.95
N TRP A 66 -2.01 0.16 9.88
CA TRP A 66 -2.20 -0.92 8.94
C TRP A 66 -0.91 -1.29 8.19
N ALA A 67 -0.17 -0.31 7.70
CA ALA A 67 1.11 -0.54 7.03
C ALA A 67 2.10 -1.29 7.93
N LYS A 68 2.29 -0.85 9.17
CA LYS A 68 3.14 -1.53 10.17
C LYS A 68 2.70 -2.99 10.36
N ARG A 69 1.41 -3.22 10.59
CA ARG A 69 0.88 -4.57 10.78
C ARG A 69 1.14 -5.48 9.57
N MET A 70 1.03 -4.97 8.34
CA MET A 70 1.30 -5.77 7.14
C MET A 70 2.77 -6.14 7.02
N VAL A 71 3.66 -5.22 7.39
CA VAL A 71 5.10 -5.48 7.44
C VAL A 71 5.45 -6.49 8.53
N ASP A 72 4.86 -6.37 9.72
CA ASP A 72 5.03 -7.33 10.82
C ASP A 72 4.57 -8.75 10.43
N LEU A 73 3.54 -8.85 9.58
CA LEU A 73 3.05 -10.12 9.02
C LEU A 73 3.86 -10.59 7.79
N GLY A 74 4.91 -9.87 7.41
CA GLY A 74 5.88 -10.30 6.40
C GLY A 74 5.62 -9.80 4.98
N ALA A 75 4.85 -8.72 4.79
CA ALA A 75 4.86 -7.99 3.52
C ALA A 75 6.28 -7.48 3.23
N GLY A 76 6.79 -7.71 2.02
CA GLY A 76 8.14 -7.26 1.63
C GLY A 76 8.16 -5.96 0.85
N GLU A 77 7.00 -5.42 0.47
CA GLU A 77 6.86 -4.14 -0.22
C GLU A 77 5.42 -3.63 -0.03
N LEU A 78 5.25 -2.30 0.06
CA LEU A 78 3.94 -1.68 0.17
C LEU A 78 3.64 -0.83 -1.07
N LEU A 79 2.47 -1.03 -1.68
CA LEU A 79 1.96 -0.17 -2.74
C LEU A 79 0.95 0.82 -2.14
N ILE A 80 1.36 2.07 -1.96
CA ILE A 80 0.56 3.09 -1.28
C ILE A 80 -0.11 3.99 -2.31
N THR A 81 -1.43 3.87 -2.44
CA THR A 81 -2.23 4.71 -3.34
C THR A 81 -2.98 5.77 -2.54
N SER A 82 -2.68 7.05 -2.80
CA SER A 82 -3.49 8.16 -2.28
C SER A 82 -4.73 8.36 -3.13
N MET A 83 -5.90 8.03 -2.58
CA MET A 83 -7.17 8.22 -3.25
C MET A 83 -7.51 9.69 -3.50
N ASP A 84 -6.97 10.61 -2.70
CA ASP A 84 -7.19 12.05 -2.88
C ASP A 84 -6.40 12.60 -4.07
N ARG A 85 -5.31 11.92 -4.47
CA ARG A 85 -4.47 12.30 -5.62
C ARG A 85 -4.73 11.47 -6.85
N ASP A 86 -5.30 10.28 -6.73
CA ASP A 86 -5.43 9.37 -7.85
C ASP A 86 -6.23 9.98 -9.02
N GLY A 87 -5.70 9.84 -10.24
CA GLY A 87 -6.26 10.45 -11.45
C GLY A 87 -6.19 11.99 -11.54
N THR A 88 -5.78 12.72 -10.49
CA THR A 88 -5.83 14.20 -10.46
C THR A 88 -4.72 14.89 -11.25
N LYS A 89 -3.61 14.19 -11.51
CA LYS A 89 -2.38 14.76 -12.11
C LYS A 89 -1.77 15.91 -11.29
N GLN A 90 -1.96 15.95 -9.97
CA GLN A 90 -1.46 17.00 -9.08
C GLN A 90 -0.22 16.60 -8.26
N GLY A 91 0.43 15.50 -8.62
CA GLY A 91 1.58 14.93 -7.92
C GLY A 91 1.18 13.90 -6.88
N PHE A 92 2.18 13.23 -6.32
CA PHE A 92 1.99 12.27 -5.25
C PHE A 92 1.50 12.95 -3.96
N ASP A 93 0.91 12.16 -3.08
CA ASP A 93 0.63 12.58 -1.71
C ASP A 93 1.89 12.37 -0.84
N VAL A 94 2.84 13.28 -0.97
CA VAL A 94 4.13 13.20 -0.27
C VAL A 94 3.96 13.11 1.25
N ALA A 95 2.92 13.74 1.81
CA ALA A 95 2.64 13.67 3.23
C ALA A 95 2.28 12.24 3.67
N LEU A 96 1.38 11.57 2.95
CA LEU A 96 1.02 10.17 3.20
C LEU A 96 2.22 9.24 3.00
N THR A 97 2.92 9.36 1.87
CA THR A 97 4.05 8.49 1.55
C THR A 97 5.17 8.63 2.57
N LYS A 98 5.50 9.87 2.96
CA LYS A 98 6.50 10.13 4.01
C LYS A 98 6.10 9.54 5.35
N LEU A 99 4.85 9.73 5.76
CA LEU A 99 4.35 9.23 7.03
C LEU A 99 4.47 7.70 7.14
N ILE A 100 4.16 6.97 6.08
CA ILE A 100 4.29 5.50 6.04
C ILE A 100 5.77 5.10 5.91
N SER A 101 6.54 5.80 5.08
CA SER A 101 7.99 5.55 4.92
C SER A 101 8.79 5.74 6.21
N ASP A 102 8.41 6.70 7.04
CA ASP A 102 9.07 6.92 8.33
C ASP A 102 8.68 5.82 9.36
N ALA A 103 7.64 5.03 9.07
CA ALA A 103 7.05 4.05 9.99
C ALA A 103 7.42 2.59 9.71
N VAL A 104 7.95 2.28 8.51
CA VAL A 104 8.30 0.91 8.11
C VAL A 104 9.63 0.85 7.38
N GLU A 105 10.29 -0.30 7.41
CA GLU A 105 11.62 -0.48 6.80
C GLU A 105 11.58 -1.12 5.39
N VAL A 106 10.40 -1.55 4.93
CA VAL A 106 10.25 -2.17 3.61
C VAL A 106 10.12 -1.12 2.50
N PRO A 107 10.49 -1.44 1.26
CA PRO A 107 10.27 -0.57 0.12
C PRO A 107 8.80 -0.15 -0.03
N ILE A 108 8.59 1.10 -0.41
CA ILE A 108 7.28 1.67 -0.69
C ILE A 108 7.23 2.12 -2.14
N ILE A 109 6.14 1.77 -2.82
CA ILE A 109 5.78 2.30 -4.12
C ILE A 109 4.73 3.39 -3.90
N ALA A 110 5.09 4.64 -4.17
CA ALA A 110 4.13 5.73 -4.23
C ALA A 110 3.25 5.59 -5.48
N SER A 111 1.93 5.68 -5.32
CA SER A 111 0.94 5.49 -6.39
C SER A 111 -0.15 6.55 -6.34
N GLY A 112 -0.60 6.99 -7.52
CA GLY A 112 -1.65 8.00 -7.71
C GLY A 112 -1.15 9.44 -7.81
N GLY A 113 -1.64 10.16 -8.82
CA GLY A 113 -1.49 11.63 -8.93
C GLY A 113 -0.36 12.17 -9.81
N VAL A 114 0.60 11.36 -10.25
CA VAL A 114 1.64 11.83 -11.20
C VAL A 114 1.02 12.36 -12.49
N GLY A 115 1.56 13.47 -12.98
CA GLY A 115 1.04 14.19 -14.16
C GLY A 115 2.12 14.78 -15.06
N ASN A 116 3.33 14.99 -14.52
CA ASN A 116 4.50 15.47 -15.23
C ASN A 116 5.78 14.91 -14.56
N LEU A 117 6.95 15.19 -15.14
CA LEU A 117 8.24 14.70 -14.64
C LEU A 117 8.61 15.29 -13.28
N GLN A 118 8.23 16.53 -12.98
CA GLN A 118 8.51 17.16 -11.68
C GLN A 118 7.85 16.38 -10.54
N HIS A 119 6.64 15.86 -10.75
CA HIS A 119 5.96 15.04 -9.74
C HIS A 119 6.72 13.74 -9.40
N LEU A 120 7.53 13.21 -10.33
CA LEU A 120 8.40 12.07 -10.03
C LEU A 120 9.58 12.50 -9.16
N VAL A 121 10.13 13.69 -9.39
CA VAL A 121 11.22 14.26 -8.59
C VAL A 121 10.72 14.58 -7.17
N ASP A 122 9.53 15.15 -7.04
CA ASP A 122 8.94 15.53 -5.76
C ASP A 122 8.55 14.32 -4.89
N GLY A 123 8.43 13.13 -5.49
CA GLY A 123 8.03 11.89 -4.81
C GLY A 123 9.18 11.06 -4.24
N VAL A 124 10.43 11.54 -4.37
CA VAL A 124 11.64 10.86 -3.89
C VAL A 124 12.13 11.47 -2.58
#